data_AF-A0A643FJQ9-F1
#
_entry.id   AF-A0A643FJQ9-F1
#
_cell.length_a   1.000
_cell.length_b   1.000
_cell.length_c   1.000
_cell.angle_alpha   90.00
_cell.angle_beta   90.00
_cell.angle_gamma   90.00
#
_symmetry.space_group_name_H-M   'P 1'
#
loop_
_entity.id
_entity.type
_entity.pdbx_description
1 polymer ?
#
loop_
_entity_poly.entity_id
_entity_poly.type
_entity_poly.pdbx_seq_one_letter_code
_entity_poly.pdbx_strand_id
1 'polypeptide(L)'
;MARVHSYVVRYDSGFAPNPFYGHCTLATCKPGIRRSAQVGDWVIGCGSNAQGIRRGGHIVYAMRVSEALTFDQYSADPRFLAKMPFRNGSRKQSSGDNIYHRQNANSEWFQRDSFHSNPDGTTNYKHVRRDTSVNRVLLSDDYVYFGGIGPKFPIGLRDRNGRPIWKSGIGVTCFDDAQLLAAFERWLRGLAVIGYQGAPFEWLTLRG
;
A
#
# COMPACT_ATOMS: atom_id res chain seq x y z
N MET A 1 -9.86 3.18 19.71
CA MET A 1 -9.49 1.78 19.38
C MET A 1 -8.95 1.77 17.96
N ALA A 2 -7.99 0.90 17.63
CA ALA A 2 -7.47 0.80 16.27
C ALA A 2 -8.55 0.31 15.30
N ARG A 3 -8.56 0.87 14.10
CA ARG A 3 -9.49 0.52 13.01
C ARG A 3 -8.78 -0.30 11.94
N VAL A 4 -9.57 -0.98 11.11
CA VAL A 4 -9.06 -1.71 9.95
C VAL A 4 -9.59 -1.08 8.66
N HIS A 5 -8.68 -0.66 7.78
CA HIS A 5 -8.97 -0.17 6.45
C HIS A 5 -8.67 -1.24 5.40
N SER A 6 -9.71 -1.76 4.76
CA SER A 6 -9.59 -2.77 3.70
C SER A 6 -9.84 -2.16 2.32
N TYR A 7 -9.05 -2.56 1.32
CA TYR A 7 -9.28 -2.18 -0.08
C TYR A 7 -8.75 -3.22 -1.06
N VAL A 8 -9.25 -3.19 -2.30
CA VAL A 8 -8.71 -4.03 -3.38
C VAL A 8 -7.46 -3.39 -3.99
N VAL A 9 -6.33 -4.11 -3.95
CA VAL A 9 -5.13 -3.83 -4.73
C VAL A 9 -5.40 -4.27 -6.16
N ARG A 10 -5.79 -3.32 -7.01
CA ARG A 10 -6.21 -3.59 -8.39
C ARG A 10 -5.04 -4.02 -9.27
N TYR A 11 -3.91 -3.35 -9.10
CA TYR A 11 -2.65 -3.51 -9.79
C TYR A 11 -1.58 -3.64 -8.73
N ASP A 12 -0.83 -4.73 -8.76
CA ASP A 12 0.17 -5.05 -7.73
C ASP A 12 1.54 -5.11 -8.38
N SER A 13 2.11 -3.93 -8.57
CA SER A 13 3.43 -3.69 -9.16
C SER A 13 4.53 -3.48 -8.12
N GLY A 14 4.17 -3.48 -6.83
CA GLY A 14 5.05 -3.14 -5.71
C GLY A 14 5.23 -1.63 -5.49
N PHE A 15 4.40 -0.78 -6.11
CA PHE A 15 4.47 0.68 -5.98
C PHE A 15 3.56 1.28 -4.90
N ALA A 16 2.31 0.81 -4.75
CA ALA A 16 1.40 1.31 -3.71
C ALA A 16 0.41 0.21 -3.27
N PRO A 17 0.73 -0.56 -2.21
CA PRO A 17 1.83 -0.32 -1.27
C PRO A 17 3.21 -0.60 -1.87
N ASN A 18 4.25 0.05 -1.34
CA ASN A 18 5.64 -0.31 -1.62
C ASN A 18 6.22 -1.06 -0.40
N PRO A 19 6.50 -2.37 -0.50
CA PRO A 19 6.88 -3.21 0.63
C PRO A 19 8.39 -3.36 0.83
N PHE A 20 9.18 -2.58 0.09
CA PHE A 20 10.62 -2.81 -0.04
C PHE A 20 11.42 -2.03 1.00
N TYR A 21 12.67 -2.47 1.22
CA TYR A 21 13.65 -1.76 2.07
C TYR A 21 13.22 -1.63 3.54
N GLY A 22 12.62 -2.69 4.08
CA GLY A 22 12.30 -2.82 5.51
C GLY A 22 11.07 -2.05 5.97
N HIS A 23 10.40 -1.31 5.09
CA HIS A 23 9.18 -0.59 5.41
C HIS A 23 8.12 -0.83 4.35
N CYS A 24 6.87 -1.05 4.77
CA CYS A 24 5.71 -0.93 3.90
C CYS A 24 5.21 0.50 3.92
N THR A 25 5.07 1.08 2.74
CA THR A 25 4.66 2.47 2.58
C THR A 25 3.43 2.56 1.69
N LEU A 26 2.51 3.46 2.05
CA LEU A 26 1.40 3.88 1.22
C LEU A 26 1.54 5.38 1.01
N ALA A 27 2.43 5.77 0.09
CA ALA A 27 2.69 7.17 -0.25
C ALA A 27 1.68 7.73 -1.24
N THR A 28 1.33 6.94 -2.25
CA THR A 28 0.42 7.34 -3.34
C THR A 28 -0.86 6.52 -3.30
N CYS A 29 -1.82 6.84 -4.18
CA CYS A 29 -3.12 6.20 -4.23
C CYS A 29 -3.92 6.36 -2.92
N LYS A 30 -5.14 5.80 -2.88
CA LYS A 30 -6.01 5.70 -1.68
C LYS A 30 -5.98 6.93 -0.74
N PRO A 31 -6.17 8.18 -1.24
CA PRO A 31 -6.07 9.39 -0.41
C PRO A 31 -7.03 9.36 0.78
N GLY A 32 -8.21 8.75 0.65
CA GLY A 32 -9.15 8.60 1.76
C GLY A 32 -8.59 7.79 2.95
N ILE A 33 -7.82 6.71 2.69
CA ILE A 33 -7.15 5.94 3.75
C ILE A 33 -6.01 6.78 4.33
N ARG A 34 -5.14 7.32 3.48
CA ARG A 34 -4.00 8.15 3.93
C ARG A 34 -4.44 9.33 4.80
N ARG A 35 -5.59 9.94 4.50
CA ARG A 35 -6.18 11.04 5.27
C ARG A 35 -6.69 10.61 6.65
N SER A 36 -7.28 9.42 6.75
CA SER A 36 -8.09 9.03 7.91
C SER A 36 -7.40 8.06 8.86
N ALA A 37 -6.52 7.19 8.37
CA ALA A 37 -5.82 6.18 9.17
C ALA A 37 -4.86 6.82 10.16
N GLN A 38 -4.92 6.36 11.41
CA GLN A 38 -4.07 6.80 12.51
C GLN A 38 -2.98 5.79 12.81
N VAL A 39 -1.96 6.21 13.57
CA VAL A 39 -0.97 5.28 14.12
C VAL A 39 -1.70 4.23 14.96
N GLY A 40 -1.37 2.96 14.74
CA GLY A 40 -2.05 1.80 15.32
C GLY A 40 -3.18 1.22 14.46
N ASP A 41 -3.74 1.97 13.50
CA ASP A 41 -4.73 1.44 12.55
C ASP A 41 -4.07 0.43 11.59
N TRP A 42 -4.83 -0.58 11.15
CA TRP A 42 -4.40 -1.54 10.14
C TRP A 42 -4.88 -1.13 8.76
N VAL A 43 -4.02 -1.30 7.74
CA VAL A 43 -4.38 -1.21 6.33
C VAL A 43 -4.16 -2.58 5.67
N ILE A 44 -5.19 -3.09 5.00
CA ILE A 44 -5.20 -4.40 4.36
C ILE A 44 -5.47 -4.25 2.87
N GLY A 45 -4.55 -4.77 2.06
CA GLY A 45 -4.72 -4.94 0.62
C GLY A 45 -5.26 -6.32 0.29
N CYS A 46 -6.39 -6.36 -0.39
CA CYS A 46 -7.03 -7.58 -0.90
C CYS A 46 -6.70 -7.76 -2.39
N GLY A 47 -6.48 -9.01 -2.81
CA GLY A 47 -6.23 -9.34 -4.20
C GLY A 47 -7.40 -8.99 -5.11
N SER A 48 -7.09 -8.53 -6.32
CA SER A 48 -8.09 -8.20 -7.34
C SER A 48 -8.76 -9.45 -7.91
N ASN A 49 -10.07 -9.36 -8.16
CA ASN A 49 -10.81 -10.36 -8.92
C ASN A 49 -10.97 -10.00 -10.40
N ALA A 50 -10.20 -9.03 -10.90
CA ALA A 50 -10.18 -8.70 -12.32
C ALA A 50 -9.73 -9.91 -13.15
N GLN A 51 -10.21 -9.98 -14.40
CA GLN A 51 -9.82 -11.01 -15.35
C GLN A 51 -8.30 -10.99 -15.55
N GLY A 52 -7.68 -12.17 -15.48
CA GLY A 52 -6.22 -12.34 -15.51
C GLY A 52 -5.54 -12.35 -14.13
N ILE A 53 -6.15 -11.78 -13.08
CA ILE A 53 -5.60 -11.81 -11.71
C ILE A 53 -6.25 -12.93 -10.89
N ARG A 54 -7.59 -12.94 -10.79
CA ARG A 54 -8.37 -13.97 -10.05
C ARG A 54 -7.85 -14.25 -8.62
N ARG A 55 -7.41 -13.22 -7.90
CA ARG A 55 -6.93 -13.28 -6.50
C ARG A 55 -7.94 -12.72 -5.49
N GLY A 56 -9.21 -12.59 -5.86
CA GLY A 56 -10.27 -12.19 -4.94
C GLY A 56 -10.27 -13.03 -3.66
N GLY A 57 -10.40 -12.40 -2.50
CA GLY A 57 -10.39 -13.07 -1.20
C GLY A 57 -9.01 -13.56 -0.73
N HIS A 58 -7.93 -13.21 -1.41
CA HIS A 58 -6.57 -13.43 -0.94
C HIS A 58 -5.98 -12.13 -0.37
N ILE A 59 -5.13 -12.23 0.64
CA ILE A 59 -4.39 -11.10 1.16
C ILE A 59 -3.21 -10.79 0.24
N VAL A 60 -3.00 -9.51 -0.08
CA VAL A 60 -1.78 -9.02 -0.74
C VAL A 60 -0.82 -8.51 0.32
N TYR A 61 -1.32 -7.71 1.26
CA TYR A 61 -0.55 -7.22 2.39
C TYR A 61 -1.44 -6.81 3.54
N ALA A 62 -0.83 -6.70 4.72
CA ALA A 62 -1.35 -5.98 5.86
C ALA A 62 -0.23 -5.17 6.50
N MET A 63 -0.51 -3.95 6.91
CA MET A 63 0.43 -3.11 7.65
C MET A 63 -0.27 -2.42 8.80
N ARG A 64 0.34 -2.42 9.99
CA ARG A 64 -0.08 -1.58 11.09
C ARG A 64 0.64 -0.25 10.98
N VAL A 65 -0.09 0.85 10.85
CA VAL A 65 0.51 2.18 10.67
C VAL A 65 1.36 2.49 11.91
N SER A 66 2.67 2.61 11.74
CA SER A 66 3.58 2.98 12.83
C SER A 66 3.93 4.46 12.81
N GLU A 67 3.92 5.08 11.62
CA GLU A 67 4.28 6.48 11.43
C GLU A 67 3.53 7.07 10.23
N ALA A 68 3.37 8.40 10.21
CA ALA A 68 2.90 9.12 9.04
C ALA A 68 3.73 10.39 8.83
N LEU A 69 4.17 10.62 7.60
CA LEU A 69 4.97 11.77 7.20
C LEU A 69 4.27 12.59 6.13
N THR A 70 4.64 13.85 5.96
CA THR A 70 4.37 14.59 4.71
C THR A 70 5.24 14.04 3.57
N PHE A 71 4.91 14.34 2.31
CA PHE A 71 5.74 13.97 1.16
C PHE A 71 7.14 14.57 1.24
N ASP A 72 7.26 15.83 1.69
CA ASP A 72 8.54 16.53 1.81
C ASP A 72 9.43 15.87 2.88
N GLN A 73 8.86 15.53 4.04
CA GLN A 73 9.56 14.75 5.07
C GLN A 73 9.97 13.37 4.56
N TYR A 74 9.06 12.64 3.91
CA TYR A 74 9.34 11.33 3.33
C TYR A 74 10.45 11.38 2.26
N SER A 75 10.48 12.45 1.45
CA SER A 75 11.50 12.66 0.44
C SER A 75 12.87 12.99 1.02
N ALA A 76 12.93 13.73 2.13
CA ALA A 76 14.19 14.14 2.75
C ALA A 76 14.76 13.10 3.72
N ASP A 77 13.94 12.17 4.21
CA ASP A 77 14.33 11.18 5.21
C ASP A 77 15.31 10.14 4.63
N PRO A 78 16.51 9.98 5.21
CA PRO A 78 17.51 9.00 4.80
C PRO A 78 17.00 7.55 4.71
N ARG A 79 16.03 7.17 5.55
CA ARG A 79 15.43 5.82 5.55
C ARG A 79 14.76 5.47 4.23
N PHE A 80 14.31 6.47 3.47
CA PHE A 80 13.45 6.29 2.29
C PHE A 80 14.09 6.76 0.99
N LEU A 81 15.39 7.06 0.98
CA LEU A 81 16.11 7.42 -0.25
C LEU A 81 16.11 6.25 -1.26
N ALA A 82 16.26 5.01 -0.78
CA ALA A 82 16.19 3.81 -1.61
C ALA A 82 14.79 3.55 -2.21
N LYS A 83 13.76 4.25 -1.72
CA LYS A 83 12.40 4.21 -2.28
C LYS A 83 12.16 5.28 -3.35
N MET A 84 13.17 6.09 -3.70
CA MET A 84 13.09 6.89 -4.92
C MET A 84 13.16 5.98 -6.16
N PRO A 85 12.31 6.20 -7.16
CA PRO A 85 12.29 5.35 -8.35
C PRO A 85 13.57 5.52 -9.16
N PHE A 86 14.14 4.40 -9.60
CA PHE A 86 15.18 4.36 -10.62
C PHE A 86 14.70 3.49 -11.78
N ARG A 87 14.21 4.13 -12.84
CA ARG A 87 13.47 3.48 -13.95
C ARG A 87 14.29 2.46 -14.72
N ASN A 88 15.59 2.70 -14.84
CA ASN A 88 16.53 1.80 -15.52
C ASN A 88 17.15 0.76 -14.55
N GLY A 89 16.68 0.70 -13.30
CA GLY A 89 17.14 -0.27 -12.32
C GLY A 89 16.38 -1.60 -12.37
N SER A 90 16.62 -2.42 -11.35
CA SER A 90 15.81 -3.62 -11.11
C SER A 90 14.33 -3.28 -10.93
N ARG A 91 13.44 -4.28 -11.08
CA ARG A 91 11.99 -4.13 -10.82
C ARG A 91 11.72 -3.50 -9.46
N LYS A 92 12.50 -3.87 -8.44
CA LYS A 92 12.41 -3.30 -7.08
C LYS A 92 12.75 -1.81 -7.05
N GLN A 93 13.81 -1.41 -7.75
CA GLN A 93 14.24 -0.01 -7.81
C GLN A 93 13.29 0.85 -8.65
N SER A 94 12.70 0.30 -9.72
CA SER A 94 11.78 1.04 -10.58
C SER A 94 10.39 1.25 -9.95
N SER A 95 10.01 0.42 -8.98
CA SER A 95 8.75 0.51 -8.20
C SER A 95 8.80 1.51 -7.03
N GLY A 96 9.85 2.31 -6.87
CA GLY A 96 9.97 3.30 -5.79
C GLY A 96 8.79 4.29 -5.73
N ASP A 97 8.21 4.48 -4.54
CA ASP A 97 7.01 5.32 -4.30
C ASP A 97 7.33 6.71 -3.71
N ASN A 98 8.61 7.01 -3.46
CA ASN A 98 9.08 8.32 -3.04
C ASN A 98 9.21 9.26 -4.24
N ILE A 99 8.07 9.69 -4.79
CA ILE A 99 8.00 10.35 -6.08
C ILE A 99 7.64 11.83 -6.03
N TYR A 100 7.14 12.33 -4.91
CA TYR A 100 6.69 13.71 -4.76
C TYR A 100 7.52 14.45 -3.72
N HIS A 101 7.92 15.68 -4.04
CA HIS A 101 8.54 16.61 -3.13
C HIS A 101 8.40 18.04 -3.65
N ARG A 102 8.69 19.01 -2.78
CA ARG A 102 8.72 20.44 -3.09
C ARG A 102 9.92 21.08 -2.43
N GLN A 103 10.36 22.19 -3.01
CA GLN A 103 11.43 23.00 -2.41
C GLN A 103 10.95 23.66 -1.10
N ASN A 104 9.71 24.17 -1.09
CA ASN A 104 9.04 24.69 0.10
C ASN A 104 7.52 24.53 -0.01
N ALA A 105 6.80 24.90 1.05
CA ALA A 105 5.35 24.71 1.15
C ALA A 105 4.54 25.44 0.06
N ASN A 106 5.10 26.48 -0.56
CA ASN A 106 4.46 27.31 -1.58
C ASN A 106 4.88 26.93 -3.01
N SER A 107 5.85 26.03 -3.17
CA SER A 107 6.27 25.56 -4.49
C SER A 107 5.24 24.61 -5.12
N GLU A 108 5.32 24.45 -6.43
CA GLU A 108 4.64 23.36 -7.13
C GLU A 108 5.26 22.01 -6.76
N TRP A 109 4.45 20.95 -6.84
CA TRP A 109 4.90 19.57 -6.65
C TRP A 109 5.80 19.13 -7.79
N PHE A 110 7.03 18.73 -7.46
CA PHE A 110 7.87 17.99 -8.38
C PHE A 110 7.49 16.51 -8.35
N GLN A 111 7.42 15.89 -9.53
CA GLN A 111 7.21 14.45 -9.69
C GLN A 111 8.45 13.80 -10.30
N ARG A 112 9.04 12.84 -9.58
CA ARG A 112 10.08 11.96 -10.14
C ARG A 112 9.47 10.99 -11.16
N ASP A 113 10.23 10.69 -12.21
CA ASP A 113 9.85 9.67 -13.20
C ASP A 113 9.58 8.31 -12.52
N SER A 114 8.38 7.75 -12.69
CA SER A 114 7.83 6.66 -11.88
C SER A 114 6.66 5.94 -12.59
N PHE A 115 5.94 5.04 -11.90
CA PHE A 115 4.69 4.49 -12.45
C PHE A 115 3.53 5.49 -12.50
N HIS A 116 3.68 6.67 -11.89
CA HIS A 116 2.68 7.72 -11.93
C HIS A 116 3.05 8.88 -12.84
N SER A 117 4.20 8.88 -13.52
CA SER A 117 4.55 9.83 -14.60
C SER A 117 3.88 9.43 -15.93
N ASN A 118 4.05 10.25 -16.97
CA ASN A 118 3.75 9.85 -18.34
C ASN A 118 4.80 8.84 -18.85
N PRO A 119 4.54 8.12 -19.97
CA PRO A 119 5.47 7.12 -20.49
C PRO A 119 6.88 7.64 -20.83
N ASP A 120 7.01 8.93 -21.15
CA ASP A 120 8.28 9.63 -21.42
C ASP A 120 8.96 10.18 -20.15
N GLY A 121 8.40 9.90 -18.98
CA GLY A 121 8.87 10.34 -17.67
C GLY A 121 8.44 11.74 -17.27
N THR A 122 7.70 12.47 -18.13
CA THR A 122 7.19 13.81 -17.79
C THR A 122 6.07 13.77 -16.75
N THR A 123 5.81 14.93 -16.13
CA THR A 123 4.82 15.05 -15.06
C THR A 123 3.41 14.71 -15.55
N ASN A 124 2.73 13.84 -14.80
CA ASN A 124 1.31 13.57 -14.98
C ASN A 124 0.48 14.36 -13.95
N TYR A 125 0.02 15.54 -14.35
CA TYR A 125 -0.72 16.45 -13.48
C TYR A 125 -2.01 15.85 -12.86
N LYS A 126 -2.64 14.86 -13.52
CA LYS A 126 -3.81 14.18 -12.96
C LYS A 126 -3.42 13.33 -11.75
N HIS A 127 -2.31 12.61 -11.83
CA HIS A 127 -1.78 11.84 -10.71
C HIS A 127 -1.25 12.75 -9.60
N VAL A 128 -0.47 13.78 -9.94
CA VAL A 128 0.00 14.80 -8.97
C VAL A 128 -1.18 15.33 -8.16
N ARG A 129 -2.20 15.90 -8.82
CA ARG A 129 -3.36 16.49 -8.12
C ARG A 129 -4.06 15.48 -7.21
N ARG A 130 -4.22 14.24 -7.66
CA ARG A 130 -4.91 13.19 -6.89
C ARG A 130 -4.09 12.77 -5.67
N ASP A 131 -2.81 12.47 -5.85
CA ASP A 131 -1.97 11.93 -4.79
C ASP A 131 -1.59 12.99 -3.77
N THR A 132 -1.31 14.23 -4.21
CA THR A 132 -0.91 15.32 -3.32
C THR A 132 -2.10 16.06 -2.68
N SER A 133 -3.35 15.74 -3.05
CA SER A 133 -4.56 16.18 -2.33
C SER A 133 -4.59 15.78 -0.85
N VAL A 134 -3.72 14.84 -0.48
CA VAL A 134 -3.43 14.41 0.89
C VAL A 134 -1.91 14.40 1.04
N ASN A 135 -1.34 15.43 1.68
CA ASN A 135 0.08 15.49 1.99
C ASN A 135 0.41 14.60 3.20
N ARG A 136 0.20 13.29 3.04
CA ARG A 136 0.40 12.27 4.08
C ARG A 136 0.75 10.94 3.46
N VAL A 137 1.88 10.39 3.88
CA VAL A 137 2.44 9.08 3.55
C VAL A 137 2.30 8.22 4.79
N LEU A 138 1.67 7.05 4.67
CA LEU A 138 1.60 6.09 5.78
C LEU A 138 2.79 5.15 5.71
N LEU A 139 3.41 4.89 6.86
CA LEU A 139 4.59 4.05 7.00
C LEU A 139 4.31 2.93 8.01
N SER A 140 4.98 1.81 7.80
CA SER A 140 4.90 0.66 8.69
C SER A 140 6.18 -0.17 8.62
N ASP A 141 6.77 -0.41 9.79
CA ASP A 141 7.79 -1.42 10.07
C ASP A 141 7.14 -2.74 10.56
N ASP A 142 5.87 -2.70 10.97
CA ASP A 142 5.06 -3.85 11.35
C ASP A 142 4.05 -4.23 10.25
N TYR A 143 4.55 -4.95 9.25
CA TYR A 143 3.78 -5.35 8.09
C TYR A 143 4.07 -6.78 7.65
N VAL A 144 3.19 -7.32 6.81
CA VAL A 144 3.46 -8.49 5.99
C VAL A 144 3.01 -8.19 4.57
N TYR A 145 3.88 -8.41 3.59
CA TYR A 145 3.55 -8.30 2.17
C TYR A 145 3.74 -9.66 1.50
N PHE A 146 2.64 -10.28 1.10
CA PHE A 146 2.62 -11.57 0.41
C PHE A 146 2.66 -11.44 -1.11
N GLY A 147 2.28 -10.28 -1.64
CA GLY A 147 2.19 -10.04 -3.07
C GLY A 147 1.21 -11.00 -3.76
N GLY A 148 1.63 -11.58 -4.88
CA GLY A 148 0.78 -12.45 -5.70
C GLY A 148 0.43 -13.79 -5.08
N ILE A 149 1.13 -14.23 -4.02
CA ILE A 149 1.03 -15.59 -3.46
C ILE A 149 0.35 -15.67 -2.10
N GLY A 150 -0.24 -14.57 -1.60
CA GLY A 150 -0.82 -14.57 -0.24
C GLY A 150 -1.97 -15.57 -0.02
N PRO A 151 -2.18 -16.02 1.23
CA PRO A 151 -3.22 -16.97 1.56
C PRO A 151 -4.63 -16.37 1.38
N LYS A 152 -5.63 -17.24 1.32
CA LYS A 152 -7.04 -16.82 1.41
C LYS A 152 -7.32 -16.30 2.81
N PHE A 153 -8.17 -15.27 2.91
CA PHE A 153 -8.74 -14.88 4.20
C PHE A 153 -9.60 -16.01 4.76
N PRO A 154 -9.52 -16.30 6.07
CA PRO A 154 -10.46 -17.19 6.74
C PRO A 154 -11.89 -16.66 6.62
N ILE A 155 -12.84 -17.55 6.33
CA ILE A 155 -14.25 -17.18 6.11
C ILE A 155 -14.90 -16.51 7.33
N GLY A 156 -14.36 -16.78 8.53
CA GLY A 156 -14.81 -16.23 9.81
C GLY A 156 -14.33 -14.82 10.14
N LEU A 157 -13.43 -14.21 9.35
CA LEU A 157 -13.01 -12.82 9.57
C LEU A 157 -14.09 -11.84 9.08
N ARG A 158 -15.12 -11.68 9.90
CA ARG A 158 -16.29 -10.83 9.65
C ARG A 158 -16.58 -9.95 10.87
N ASP A 159 -17.08 -8.75 10.61
CA ASP A 159 -17.53 -7.89 11.70
C ASP A 159 -18.85 -8.39 12.31
N ARG A 160 -19.32 -7.71 13.36
CA ARG A 160 -20.60 -8.01 14.03
C ARG A 160 -21.83 -8.03 13.09
N ASN A 161 -21.75 -7.40 11.92
CA ASN A 161 -22.82 -7.35 10.92
C ASN A 161 -22.59 -8.37 9.79
N GLY A 162 -21.64 -9.30 9.94
CA GLY A 162 -21.32 -10.32 8.96
C GLY A 162 -20.52 -9.82 7.76
N ARG A 163 -20.05 -8.56 7.75
CA ARG A 163 -19.27 -8.01 6.64
C ARG A 163 -17.85 -8.57 6.68
N PRO A 164 -17.35 -9.20 5.60
CA PRO A 164 -15.99 -9.75 5.58
C PRO A 164 -14.94 -8.64 5.65
N ILE A 165 -13.84 -8.91 6.34
CA ILE A 165 -12.70 -7.96 6.44
C ILE A 165 -12.05 -7.70 5.08
N TRP A 166 -12.21 -8.63 4.13
CA TRP A 166 -11.68 -8.51 2.78
C TRP A 166 -12.69 -7.92 1.81
N LYS A 167 -12.19 -7.32 0.72
CA LYS A 167 -13.01 -6.78 -0.37
C LYS A 167 -12.81 -7.56 -1.66
N SER A 168 -13.90 -7.71 -2.41
CA SER A 168 -13.93 -8.21 -3.78
C SER A 168 -14.23 -7.12 -4.81
N GLY A 169 -14.87 -6.03 -4.39
CA GLY A 169 -15.27 -4.90 -5.25
C GLY A 169 -14.49 -3.61 -5.02
N ILE A 170 -14.70 -2.63 -5.91
CA ILE A 170 -14.10 -1.30 -5.84
C ILE A 170 -14.47 -0.61 -4.51
N GLY A 171 -13.56 0.23 -4.01
CA GLY A 171 -13.77 1.08 -2.85
C GLY A 171 -12.89 0.72 -1.65
N VAL A 172 -13.26 1.27 -0.50
CA VAL A 172 -12.60 1.07 0.80
C VAL A 172 -13.68 0.73 1.82
N THR A 173 -13.40 -0.19 2.74
CA THR A 173 -14.23 -0.41 3.92
C THR A 173 -13.39 -0.16 5.17
N CYS A 174 -13.93 0.59 6.11
CA CYS A 174 -13.33 0.82 7.43
C CYS A 174 -14.14 0.04 8.48
N PHE A 175 -13.45 -0.68 9.35
CA PHE A 175 -14.04 -1.43 10.45
C PHE A 175 -13.60 -0.83 11.78
N ASP A 176 -14.56 -0.60 12.65
CA ASP A 176 -14.38 -0.23 14.05
C ASP A 176 -15.02 -1.33 14.91
N ASP A 177 -14.34 -2.48 14.95
CA ASP A 177 -14.81 -3.71 15.58
C ASP A 177 -13.64 -4.41 16.26
N ALA A 178 -13.64 -4.36 17.61
CA ALA A 178 -12.60 -4.89 18.46
C ALA A 178 -12.36 -6.40 18.26
N GLN A 179 -13.46 -7.15 18.10
CA GLN A 179 -13.41 -8.60 18.01
C GLN A 179 -12.87 -9.01 16.65
N LEU A 180 -13.30 -8.33 15.59
CA LEU A 180 -12.75 -8.54 14.26
C LEU A 180 -11.25 -8.20 14.22
N LEU A 181 -10.84 -7.08 14.81
CA LEU A 181 -9.43 -6.70 14.87
C LEU A 181 -8.60 -7.78 15.60
N ALA A 182 -9.03 -8.21 16.78
CA ALA A 182 -8.33 -9.23 17.55
C ALA A 182 -8.28 -10.59 16.83
N ALA A 183 -9.35 -10.97 16.12
CA ALA A 183 -9.38 -12.18 15.31
C ALA A 183 -8.43 -12.09 14.11
N PHE A 184 -8.40 -10.93 13.44
CA PHE A 184 -7.50 -10.66 12.34
C PHE A 184 -6.03 -10.69 12.76
N GLU A 185 -5.67 -9.99 13.85
CA GLU A 185 -4.31 -9.99 14.37
C GLU A 185 -3.86 -11.39 14.76
N ARG A 186 -4.70 -12.14 15.47
CA ARG A 186 -4.40 -13.53 15.84
C ARG A 186 -4.14 -14.41 14.62
N TRP A 187 -4.98 -14.29 13.59
CA TRP A 187 -4.79 -15.01 12.35
C TRP A 187 -3.49 -14.61 11.63
N LEU A 188 -3.27 -13.31 11.42
CA LEU A 188 -2.09 -12.81 10.72
C LEU A 188 -0.79 -13.19 11.42
N ARG A 189 -0.74 -13.04 12.75
CA ARG A 189 0.42 -13.43 13.58
C ARG A 189 0.61 -14.93 13.62
N GLY A 190 -0.46 -15.71 13.59
CA GLY A 190 -0.42 -17.17 13.51
C GLY A 190 0.24 -17.70 12.23
N LEU A 191 0.37 -16.88 11.18
CA LEU A 191 1.13 -17.24 9.98
C LEU A 191 2.66 -17.22 10.21
N ALA A 192 3.13 -16.68 11.34
CA ALA A 192 4.54 -16.65 11.75
C ALA A 192 5.49 -16.01 10.70
N VAL A 193 5.02 -14.99 9.99
CA VAL A 193 5.79 -14.25 8.97
C VAL A 193 5.71 -12.74 9.19
N ILE A 194 6.76 -12.02 8.77
CA ILE A 194 6.85 -10.55 8.84
C ILE A 194 7.63 -9.98 7.65
N GLY A 195 7.30 -8.76 7.23
CA GLY A 195 7.97 -8.06 6.14
C GLY A 195 7.61 -8.60 4.75
N TYR A 196 8.56 -8.54 3.84
CA TYR A 196 8.38 -8.97 2.45
C TYR A 196 8.50 -10.49 2.31
N GLN A 197 7.43 -11.15 1.85
CA GLN A 197 7.33 -12.60 1.74
C GLN A 197 7.21 -13.10 0.30
N GLY A 198 6.69 -12.28 -0.62
CA GLY A 198 6.45 -12.70 -2.00
C GLY A 198 6.48 -11.54 -2.98
N ALA A 199 6.72 -11.87 -4.25
CA ALA A 199 6.76 -10.88 -5.32
C ALA A 199 5.38 -10.27 -5.60
N PRO A 200 5.32 -8.97 -5.96
CA PRO A 200 4.11 -8.37 -6.50
C PRO A 200 3.50 -9.23 -7.61
N PHE A 201 2.17 -9.31 -7.67
CA PHE A 201 1.49 -10.21 -8.62
C PHE A 201 1.96 -9.98 -10.06
N GLU A 202 2.13 -8.73 -10.48
CA GLU A 202 2.53 -8.41 -11.85
C GLU A 202 3.91 -8.95 -12.21
N TRP A 203 4.79 -9.12 -11.22
CA TRP A 203 6.13 -9.67 -11.45
C TRP A 203 6.10 -11.18 -11.72
N LEU A 204 5.04 -11.87 -11.32
CA LEU A 204 4.84 -13.31 -11.58
C LEU A 204 4.47 -13.58 -13.04
N THR A 205 3.82 -12.61 -13.70
CA THR A 205 3.34 -12.75 -15.08
C THR A 205 4.33 -12.22 -16.11
N LEU A 206 5.31 -11.43 -15.69
CA LEU A 206 6.36 -10.91 -16.56
C LEU A 206 7.46 -11.97 -16.71
N ARG A 207 7.48 -12.65 -17.86
CA ARG A 207 8.61 -13.50 -18.28
C ARG A 207 9.90 -12.68 -18.16
N GLY A 208 10.95 -13.34 -17.67
CA GLY A 208 12.30 -12.77 -17.53
C GLY A 208 12.83 -12.23 -18.85
#